data_AF-A0A7G1IP48-F1
#
_entry.id   AF-A0A7G1IP48-F1
#
_cell.length_a   1.000
_cell.length_b   1.000
_cell.length_c   1.000
_cell.angle_alpha   90.00
_cell.angle_beta   90.00
_cell.angle_gamma   90.00
#
_symmetry.space_group_name_H-M   'P 1'
#
loop_
_entity.id
_entity.type
_entity.pdbx_description
1 polymer ?
#
loop_
_entity_poly.entity_id
_entity_poly.type
_entity_poly.pdbx_seq_one_letter_code
_entity_poly.pdbx_strand_id
1 'polypeptide(L)'
;MATIEKYETASGTTLYRVRYRTPDHRQTDKRGFKRKADAEAFANTVEVKKLTGEFIPETAGRITVAELAPDWLTRKEQATAVSNYRMIESAWRVHVKPKWGRWQVAKVTVPDIESWVAQMIRDGRGATTVLRAHGVLSGILADAVKGKRLAVNPARGIDGLPRKSTRRHIYLSADDAHRLAAEAGEHRPLIYVLAFCGLRWGEAIALRVRDVEFLKRRLVVSENAVQLGIDHAVGQTKGREVRSVPVPSFVLDQLSPVCKDKSPEALVFAGPDGKYLPRPKSTRGWFTGAVKRSKVQPITPHDLRHTAASLAEMSDVASDASFSGKRERFLAGA
;
A
#
# COMPACT_ATOMS: atom_id res chain seq x y z
N MET A 1 45.31 -19.97 -8.19
CA MET A 1 45.62 -19.93 -6.75
C MET A 1 46.07 -18.53 -6.34
N ALA A 2 45.81 -18.14 -5.10
CA ALA A 2 46.28 -16.85 -4.56
C ALA A 2 47.78 -16.92 -4.25
N THR A 3 48.49 -15.82 -4.46
CA THR A 3 49.93 -15.69 -4.19
C THR A 3 50.12 -14.75 -3.01
N ILE A 4 50.94 -15.15 -2.04
CA ILE A 4 51.26 -14.35 -0.86
C ILE A 4 52.68 -13.83 -1.00
N GLU A 5 52.85 -12.51 -0.91
CA GLU A 5 54.15 -11.84 -1.04
C GLU A 5 54.40 -10.97 0.18
N LYS A 6 55.68 -10.88 0.60
CA LYS A 6 56.14 -9.94 1.62
C LYS A 6 56.44 -8.59 0.95
N TYR A 7 56.14 -7.47 1.62
CA TYR A 7 56.56 -6.14 1.18
C TYR A 7 56.87 -5.25 2.40
N GLU A 8 57.72 -4.25 2.20
CA GLU A 8 58.04 -3.26 3.24
C GLU A 8 57.29 -1.95 2.99
N THR A 9 56.92 -1.30 4.08
CA THR A 9 56.29 0.02 4.07
C THR A 9 57.35 1.11 4.11
N ALA A 10 56.98 2.36 3.80
CA ALA A 10 57.89 3.50 3.89
C ALA A 10 58.47 3.72 5.30
N SER A 11 57.82 3.19 6.34
CA SER A 11 58.28 3.20 7.73
C SER A 11 59.15 1.99 8.11
N GLY A 12 59.58 1.15 7.16
CA GLY A 12 60.39 -0.05 7.39
C GLY A 12 59.62 -1.24 7.97
N THR A 13 58.31 -1.13 8.18
CA THR A 13 57.50 -2.24 8.69
C THR A 13 57.26 -3.25 7.57
N THR A 14 57.64 -4.50 7.82
CA THR A 14 57.31 -5.67 6.98
C THR A 14 55.83 -6.02 7.10
N LEU A 15 55.15 -6.18 5.97
CA LEU A 15 53.76 -6.65 5.87
C LEU A 15 53.62 -7.68 4.73
N TYR A 16 52.49 -8.38 4.70
CA TYR A 16 52.14 -9.34 3.65
C TYR A 16 50.99 -8.84 2.79
N ARG A 17 51.02 -9.20 1.51
CA ARG A 17 49.94 -8.99 0.53
C ARG A 17 49.50 -10.33 -0.05
N VAL A 18 48.22 -10.45 -0.34
CA VAL A 18 47.60 -11.59 -1.02
C VAL A 18 47.11 -11.12 -2.38
N ARG A 19 47.73 -11.59 -3.46
CA ARG A 19 47.22 -11.39 -4.83
C ARG A 19 46.33 -12.56 -5.21
N TYR A 20 45.17 -12.31 -5.78
CA TYR A 20 44.24 -13.36 -6.19
C TYR A 20 43.45 -12.94 -7.43
N ARG A 21 42.93 -13.95 -8.16
CA ARG A 21 41.98 -13.71 -9.24
C ARG A 21 40.54 -13.82 -8.74
N THR A 22 39.70 -12.91 -9.19
CA THR A 22 38.25 -12.93 -8.97
C THR A 22 37.58 -13.91 -9.94
N PRO A 23 36.30 -14.31 -9.70
CA PRO A 23 35.56 -15.18 -10.61
C PRO A 23 35.39 -14.65 -12.04
N ASP A 24 35.42 -13.33 -12.23
CA ASP A 24 35.45 -12.66 -13.55
C ASP A 24 36.86 -12.56 -14.16
N HIS A 25 37.79 -13.39 -13.70
CA HIS A 25 39.18 -13.50 -14.16
C HIS A 25 40.06 -12.23 -13.99
N ARG A 26 39.58 -11.20 -13.28
CA ARG A 26 40.38 -10.02 -12.96
C ARG A 26 41.37 -10.32 -11.82
N GLN A 27 42.52 -9.68 -11.86
CA GLN A 27 43.53 -9.79 -10.80
C GLN A 27 43.33 -8.65 -9.80
N THR A 28 43.34 -8.96 -8.51
CA THR A 28 43.24 -8.00 -7.42
C THR A 28 44.16 -8.42 -6.28
N ASP A 29 44.39 -7.54 -5.31
CA ASP A 29 45.17 -7.84 -4.13
C ASP A 29 44.62 -7.21 -2.86
N LYS A 30 44.89 -7.86 -1.73
CA LYS A 30 44.67 -7.31 -0.40
C LYS A 30 45.99 -7.21 0.34
N ARG A 31 46.28 -6.04 0.89
CA ARG A 31 47.54 -5.70 1.56
C ARG A 31 47.29 -5.40 3.03
N GLY A 32 48.36 -5.36 3.82
CA GLY A 32 48.31 -4.89 5.21
C GLY A 32 48.33 -5.98 6.29
N PHE A 33 48.55 -7.25 5.93
CA PHE A 33 48.62 -8.32 6.91
C PHE A 33 49.94 -8.28 7.67
N LYS A 34 49.90 -8.33 9.01
CA LYS A 34 51.11 -8.31 9.85
C LYS A 34 51.80 -9.68 9.91
N ARG A 35 51.03 -10.77 9.85
CA ARG A 35 51.54 -12.15 9.88
C ARG A 35 51.20 -12.88 8.58
N LYS A 36 52.10 -13.78 8.16
CA LYS A 36 51.87 -14.66 6.99
C LYS A 36 50.64 -15.53 7.18
N ALA A 37 50.43 -16.04 8.40
CA ALA A 37 49.27 -16.88 8.74
C ALA A 37 47.93 -16.14 8.51
N ASP A 38 47.85 -14.84 8.82
CA ASP A 38 46.63 -14.04 8.58
C ASP A 38 46.34 -13.90 7.08
N ALA A 39 47.41 -13.74 6.27
CA ALA A 39 47.32 -13.68 4.82
C ALA A 39 46.89 -15.02 4.21
N GLU A 40 47.39 -16.15 4.74
CA GLU A 40 46.99 -17.51 4.36
C GLU A 40 45.52 -17.79 4.72
N ALA A 41 45.09 -17.44 5.93
CA ALA A 41 43.70 -17.59 6.36
C ALA A 41 42.73 -16.77 5.48
N PHE A 42 43.11 -15.54 5.12
CA PHE A 42 42.34 -14.72 4.18
C PHE A 42 42.28 -15.37 2.78
N ALA A 43 43.41 -15.84 2.25
CA ALA A 43 43.46 -16.51 0.95
C ALA A 43 42.54 -17.73 0.90
N ASN A 44 42.55 -18.58 1.93
CA ASN A 44 41.69 -19.75 2.04
C ASN A 44 40.20 -19.35 2.10
N THR A 45 39.86 -18.34 2.89
CA THR A 45 38.49 -17.81 2.98
C THR A 45 37.99 -17.31 1.63
N VAL A 46 38.85 -16.59 0.89
CA VAL A 46 38.53 -16.09 -0.45
C VAL A 46 38.31 -17.24 -1.43
N GLU A 47 39.11 -18.30 -1.36
CA GLU A 47 38.96 -19.46 -2.24
C GLU A 47 37.67 -20.23 -1.95
N VAL A 48 37.35 -20.47 -0.67
CA VAL A 48 36.06 -21.07 -0.27
C VAL A 48 34.88 -20.25 -0.78
N LYS A 49 34.93 -18.91 -0.65
CA LYS A 49 33.88 -18.02 -1.17
C LYS A 49 33.75 -18.07 -2.69
N LYS A 50 34.84 -18.26 -3.43
CA LYS A 50 34.76 -18.45 -4.89
C LYS A 50 34.12 -19.78 -5.24
N LEU A 51 34.53 -20.87 -4.57
CA LEU A 51 34.02 -22.21 -4.80
C LEU A 51 32.52 -22.33 -4.49
N THR A 52 32.08 -21.70 -3.40
CA THR A 52 30.66 -21.64 -2.99
C THR A 52 29.83 -20.63 -3.79
N GLY A 53 30.46 -19.82 -4.66
CA GLY A 53 29.80 -18.78 -5.43
C GLY A 53 29.37 -17.55 -4.62
N GLU A 54 29.77 -17.46 -3.35
CA GLU A 54 29.51 -16.37 -2.40
C GLU A 54 30.53 -15.22 -2.48
N PHE A 55 31.48 -15.30 -3.41
CA PHE A 55 32.47 -14.25 -3.59
C PHE A 55 31.81 -12.95 -4.07
N ILE A 56 31.97 -11.90 -3.26
CA ILE A 56 31.52 -10.54 -3.56
C ILE A 56 32.76 -9.63 -3.61
N PRO A 57 33.04 -8.97 -4.75
CA PRO A 57 34.12 -8.00 -4.83
C PRO A 57 33.92 -6.85 -3.82
N GLU A 58 34.98 -6.41 -3.14
CA GLU A 58 34.90 -5.28 -2.19
C GLU A 58 34.42 -3.98 -2.87
N THR A 59 34.63 -3.84 -4.18
CA THR A 59 34.15 -2.71 -4.98
C THR A 59 32.67 -2.82 -5.35
N ALA A 60 32.08 -4.02 -5.36
CA ALA A 60 30.70 -4.23 -5.79
C ALA A 60 29.69 -3.53 -4.88
N GLY A 61 30.01 -3.41 -3.58
CA GLY A 61 29.20 -2.71 -2.61
C GLY A 61 29.31 -1.18 -2.63
N ARG A 62 30.17 -0.60 -3.49
CA ARG A 62 30.37 0.86 -3.61
C ARG A 62 29.27 1.56 -4.40
N ILE A 63 28.48 0.81 -5.17
CA ILE A 63 27.30 1.35 -5.84
C ILE A 63 26.36 1.95 -4.80
N THR A 64 25.76 3.08 -5.13
CA THR A 64 24.84 3.78 -4.24
C THR A 64 23.43 3.24 -4.33
N VAL A 65 22.63 3.50 -3.29
CA VAL A 65 21.19 3.17 -3.31
C VAL A 65 20.48 3.89 -4.47
N ALA A 66 20.86 5.14 -4.79
CA ALA A 66 20.26 5.88 -5.90
C ALA A 66 20.58 5.30 -7.28
N GLU A 67 21.75 4.69 -7.46
CA GLU A 67 22.12 4.03 -8.73
C GLU A 67 21.35 2.71 -8.94
N LEU A 68 20.99 2.00 -7.86
CA LEU A 68 20.20 0.76 -7.95
C LEU A 68 18.68 0.99 -8.07
N ALA A 69 18.19 2.12 -7.58
CA ALA A 69 16.76 2.38 -7.48
C ALA A 69 16.00 2.39 -8.82
N PRO A 70 16.51 2.95 -9.94
CA PRO A 70 15.76 3.04 -11.20
C PRO A 70 15.28 1.69 -11.71
N ASP A 71 16.19 0.73 -11.82
CA ASP A 71 15.87 -0.63 -12.29
C ASP A 71 14.83 -1.32 -11.39
N TRP A 72 14.96 -1.15 -10.07
CA TRP A 72 14.00 -1.70 -9.11
C TRP A 72 12.63 -1.05 -9.27
N LEU A 73 12.57 0.27 -9.45
CA LEU A 73 11.33 1.03 -9.63
C LEU A 73 10.63 0.64 -10.93
N THR A 74 11.36 0.52 -12.05
CA THR A 74 10.81 0.07 -13.34
C THR A 74 10.18 -1.32 -13.23
N ARG A 75 10.85 -2.27 -12.55
CA ARG A 75 10.25 -3.59 -12.27
C ARG A 75 8.99 -3.50 -11.42
N LYS A 76 8.95 -2.60 -10.43
CA LYS A 76 7.75 -2.41 -9.58
C LYS A 76 6.61 -1.74 -10.32
N GLU A 77 6.89 -0.85 -11.25
CA GLU A 77 5.89 -0.23 -12.13
C GLU A 77 5.18 -1.28 -12.98
N GLN A 78 5.95 -2.18 -13.60
CA GLN A 78 5.41 -3.25 -14.44
C GLN A 78 4.66 -4.32 -13.63
N ALA A 79 5.15 -4.63 -12.42
CA ALA A 79 4.62 -5.72 -11.61
C ALA A 79 3.45 -5.33 -10.70
N THR A 80 3.07 -4.04 -10.61
CA THR A 80 2.03 -3.59 -9.67
C THR A 80 1.05 -2.62 -10.30
N ALA A 81 -0.15 -2.53 -9.73
CA ALA A 81 -1.13 -1.55 -10.19
C ALA A 81 -0.58 -0.11 -10.07
N VAL A 82 -0.93 0.74 -11.04
CA VAL A 82 -0.47 2.15 -11.13
C VAL A 82 -0.60 2.91 -9.81
N SER A 83 -1.74 2.75 -9.11
CA SER A 83 -1.97 3.40 -7.81
C SER A 83 -1.00 2.93 -6.73
N ASN A 84 -0.64 1.65 -6.71
CA ASN A 84 0.35 1.12 -5.76
C ASN A 84 1.76 1.57 -6.12
N TYR A 85 2.11 1.57 -7.41
CA TYR A 85 3.41 2.05 -7.87
C TYR A 85 3.63 3.52 -7.50
N ARG A 86 2.65 4.41 -7.68
CA ARG A 86 2.76 5.81 -7.25
C ARG A 86 3.04 5.96 -5.76
N MET A 87 2.48 5.09 -4.92
CA MET A 87 2.78 5.08 -3.48
C MET A 87 4.23 4.63 -3.21
N ILE A 88 4.74 3.68 -3.98
CA ILE A 88 6.13 3.19 -3.92
C ILE A 88 7.10 4.30 -4.36
N GLU A 89 6.86 4.90 -5.54
CA GLU A 89 7.65 6.01 -6.09
C GLU A 89 7.66 7.19 -5.11
N SER A 90 6.50 7.56 -4.56
CA SER A 90 6.43 8.66 -3.60
C SER A 90 7.22 8.36 -2.34
N ALA A 91 7.18 7.11 -1.83
CA ALA A 91 7.99 6.72 -0.68
C ALA A 91 9.50 6.76 -0.99
N TRP A 92 9.89 6.33 -2.20
CA TRP A 92 11.26 6.48 -2.70
C TRP A 92 11.68 7.96 -2.70
N ARG A 93 10.95 8.82 -3.43
CA ARG A 93 11.31 10.22 -3.66
C ARG A 93 11.31 11.05 -2.38
N VAL A 94 10.33 10.85 -1.49
CA VAL A 94 10.10 11.69 -0.31
C VAL A 94 10.89 11.22 0.91
N HIS A 95 11.12 9.91 1.06
CA HIS A 95 11.69 9.36 2.29
C HIS A 95 13.02 8.64 2.07
N VAL A 96 13.10 7.74 1.09
CA VAL A 96 14.28 6.89 0.91
C VAL A 96 15.43 7.64 0.24
N LYS A 97 15.19 8.25 -0.92
CA LYS A 97 16.21 8.96 -1.71
C LYS A 97 16.89 10.09 -0.91
N PRO A 98 16.19 10.96 -0.16
CA PRO A 98 16.83 12.03 0.59
C PRO A 98 17.80 11.53 1.67
N LYS A 99 17.48 10.42 2.34
CA LYS A 99 18.32 9.84 3.40
C LYS A 99 19.42 8.95 2.85
N TRP A 100 19.07 8.02 1.96
CA TRP A 100 19.90 6.88 1.57
C TRP A 100 20.50 6.99 0.17
N GLY A 101 20.00 7.91 -0.67
CA GLY A 101 20.36 7.92 -2.10
C GLY A 101 21.87 7.98 -2.36
N ARG A 102 22.61 8.74 -1.55
CA ARG A 102 24.07 8.90 -1.67
C ARG A 102 24.88 7.80 -0.96
N TRP A 103 24.23 6.93 -0.20
CA TRP A 103 24.91 5.90 0.57
C TRP A 103 25.31 4.75 -0.34
N GLN A 104 26.56 4.31 -0.20
CA GLN A 104 27.01 3.04 -0.76
C GLN A 104 26.25 1.91 -0.09
N VAL A 105 25.80 0.91 -0.84
CA VAL A 105 25.00 -0.19 -0.27
C VAL A 105 25.73 -0.95 0.83
N ALA A 106 27.06 -1.09 0.73
CA ALA A 106 27.88 -1.73 1.75
C ALA A 106 28.06 -0.91 3.04
N LYS A 107 27.67 0.37 3.03
CA LYS A 107 27.73 1.25 4.22
C LYS A 107 26.40 1.35 4.94
N VAL A 108 25.33 0.75 4.42
CA VAL A 108 24.04 0.71 5.09
C VAL A 108 24.08 -0.34 6.20
N THR A 109 23.83 0.07 7.44
CA THR A 109 23.84 -0.82 8.61
C THR A 109 22.45 -0.92 9.26
N VAL A 110 22.24 -1.97 10.06
CA VAL A 110 21.01 -2.16 10.85
C VAL A 110 20.75 -0.96 11.78
N PRO A 111 21.71 -0.50 12.62
CA PRO A 111 21.50 0.66 13.49
C PRO A 111 21.12 1.95 12.76
N ASP A 112 21.66 2.18 11.56
CA ASP A 112 21.30 3.36 10.76
C ASP A 112 19.84 3.30 10.28
N ILE A 113 19.36 2.10 9.93
CA ILE A 113 17.98 1.87 9.48
C ILE A 113 17.03 2.04 10.65
N GLU A 114 17.33 1.46 11.80
CA GLU A 114 16.54 1.59 13.03
C GLU A 114 16.44 3.05 13.48
N SER A 115 17.57 3.76 13.48
CA SER A 115 17.61 5.20 13.79
C SER A 115 16.77 6.02 12.82
N TRP A 116 16.81 5.68 11.53
CA TRP A 116 15.98 6.34 10.52
C TRP A 116 14.48 6.07 10.71
N VAL A 117 14.10 4.82 11.00
CA VAL A 117 12.71 4.44 11.32
C VAL A 117 12.22 5.20 12.56
N ALA A 118 13.01 5.24 13.63
CA ALA A 118 12.71 5.99 14.84
C ALA A 118 12.54 7.49 14.54
N GLN A 119 13.40 8.07 13.71
CA GLN A 119 13.28 9.47 13.29
C GLN A 119 11.96 9.72 12.54
N MET A 120 11.59 8.86 11.58
CA MET A 120 10.32 9.02 10.86
C MET A 120 9.11 9.00 11.80
N ILE A 121 9.15 8.17 12.84
CA ILE A 121 8.08 8.12 13.86
C ILE A 121 8.06 9.42 14.67
N ARG A 122 9.23 9.94 15.10
CA ARG A 122 9.35 11.23 15.80
C ARG A 122 8.83 12.40 14.95
N ASP A 123 9.04 12.35 13.64
CA ASP A 123 8.52 13.33 12.68
C ASP A 123 7.00 13.19 12.41
N GLY A 124 6.30 12.34 13.17
CA GLY A 124 4.85 12.16 13.08
C GLY A 124 4.38 11.32 11.89
N ARG A 125 5.27 10.54 11.24
CA ARG A 125 4.87 9.66 10.13
C ARG A 125 4.12 8.45 10.66
N GLY A 126 2.91 8.21 10.13
CA GLY A 126 2.12 7.04 10.50
C GLY A 126 2.75 5.71 10.05
N ALA A 127 2.39 4.62 10.74
CA ALA A 127 2.95 3.28 10.54
C ALA A 127 2.97 2.83 9.06
N THR A 128 1.89 3.05 8.32
CA THR A 128 1.81 2.70 6.90
C THR A 128 2.87 3.41 6.04
N THR A 129 3.19 4.66 6.35
CA THR A 129 4.21 5.43 5.63
C THR A 129 5.60 4.91 5.94
N VAL A 130 5.89 4.69 7.23
CA VAL A 130 7.17 4.15 7.70
C VAL A 130 7.44 2.77 7.11
N LEU A 131 6.48 1.85 7.22
CA LEU A 131 6.60 0.50 6.66
C LEU A 131 6.79 0.52 5.14
N ARG A 132 6.14 1.44 4.42
CA ARG A 132 6.32 1.56 2.98
C ARG A 132 7.71 2.07 2.63
N ALA A 133 8.20 3.11 3.31
CA ALA A 133 9.53 3.64 3.06
C ALA A 133 10.62 2.59 3.38
N HIS A 134 10.50 1.89 4.51
CA HIS A 134 11.36 0.75 4.85
C HIS A 134 11.29 -0.36 3.79
N GLY A 135 10.08 -0.74 3.35
CA GLY A 135 9.90 -1.76 2.32
C GLY A 135 10.55 -1.41 0.98
N VAL A 136 10.58 -0.12 0.61
CA VAL A 136 11.31 0.37 -0.58
C VAL A 136 12.81 0.17 -0.42
N LEU A 137 13.40 0.66 0.68
CA LEU A 137 14.83 0.48 0.96
C LEU A 137 15.21 -1.01 0.98
N SER A 138 14.43 -1.82 1.70
CA SER A 138 14.64 -3.26 1.81
C SER A 138 14.56 -3.96 0.44
N GLY A 139 13.64 -3.52 -0.42
CA GLY A 139 13.52 -4.02 -1.79
C GLY A 139 14.75 -3.71 -2.65
N ILE A 140 15.26 -2.48 -2.59
CA ILE A 140 16.46 -2.07 -3.34
C ILE A 140 17.70 -2.84 -2.85
N LEU A 141 17.87 -2.99 -1.54
CA LEU A 141 18.98 -3.75 -0.97
C LEU A 141 18.86 -5.26 -1.24
N ALA A 142 17.65 -5.79 -1.39
CA ALA A 142 17.46 -7.17 -1.84
C ALA A 142 17.98 -7.39 -3.27
N ASP A 143 17.85 -6.41 -4.15
CA ASP A 143 18.42 -6.48 -5.50
C ASP A 143 19.95 -6.36 -5.48
N ALA A 144 20.52 -5.59 -4.53
CA ALA A 144 21.96 -5.61 -4.29
C ALA A 144 22.45 -7.01 -3.87
N VAL A 145 21.69 -7.73 -3.03
CA VAL A 145 22.02 -9.12 -2.67
C VAL A 145 21.95 -10.05 -3.88
N LYS A 146 20.85 -10.00 -4.66
CA LYS A 146 20.70 -10.81 -5.88
C LYS A 146 21.80 -10.53 -6.91
N GLY A 147 22.21 -9.27 -7.04
CA GLY A 147 23.30 -8.82 -7.90
C GLY A 147 24.70 -9.07 -7.32
N LYS A 148 24.83 -9.88 -6.26
CA LYS A 148 26.09 -10.20 -5.57
C LYS A 148 26.91 -8.97 -5.19
N ARG A 149 26.25 -7.91 -4.72
CA ARG A 149 26.86 -6.67 -4.19
C ARG A 149 26.84 -6.61 -2.67
N LEU A 150 25.89 -7.33 -2.07
CA LEU A 150 25.79 -7.54 -0.62
C LEU A 150 25.64 -9.03 -0.34
N ALA A 151 26.24 -9.51 0.74
CA ALA A 151 26.06 -10.89 1.20
C ALA A 151 24.68 -11.07 1.84
N VAL A 152 24.27 -10.09 2.64
CA VAL A 152 23.02 -10.08 3.39
C VAL A 152 22.33 -8.73 3.24
N ASN A 153 21.01 -8.72 3.35
CA ASN A 153 20.24 -7.49 3.32
C ASN A 153 20.12 -6.92 4.75
N PRO A 154 20.76 -5.77 5.06
CA PRO A 154 20.74 -5.21 6.41
C PRO A 154 19.35 -4.65 6.79
N ALA A 155 18.39 -4.56 5.87
CA ALA A 155 17.03 -4.11 6.17
C ALA A 155 16.08 -5.25 6.54
N ARG A 156 16.56 -6.49 6.68
CA ARG A 156 15.78 -7.62 7.19
C ARG A 156 16.00 -7.77 8.69
N GLY A 157 14.94 -8.15 9.42
CA GLY A 157 15.01 -8.34 10.88
C GLY A 157 15.25 -7.04 11.66
N ILE A 158 14.75 -5.92 11.15
CA ILE A 158 14.87 -4.61 11.79
C ILE A 158 13.90 -4.51 12.96
N ASP A 159 14.40 -4.07 14.11
CA ASP A 159 13.58 -3.77 15.28
C ASP A 159 12.98 -2.36 15.20
N GLY A 160 11.97 -2.10 16.02
CA GLY A 160 11.33 -0.76 16.09
C GLY A 160 10.43 -0.41 14.91
N LEU A 161 10.16 -1.34 13.98
CA LEU A 161 9.14 -1.12 12.95
C LEU A 161 7.75 -0.97 13.58
N PRO A 162 6.97 0.07 13.21
CA PRO A 162 5.68 0.31 13.81
C PRO A 162 4.67 -0.75 13.35
N ARG A 163 3.83 -1.21 14.28
CA ARG A 163 2.71 -2.09 13.95
C ARG A 163 1.54 -1.28 13.40
N LYS A 164 0.87 -1.81 12.37
CA LYS A 164 -0.40 -1.24 11.93
C LYS A 164 -1.43 -1.50 13.02
N SER A 165 -2.10 -0.45 13.51
CA SER A 165 -3.27 -0.67 14.35
C SER A 165 -4.42 -1.16 13.50
N THR A 166 -5.02 -2.28 13.88
CA THR A 166 -6.28 -2.73 13.32
C THR A 166 -7.37 -1.85 13.93
N ARG A 167 -7.93 -0.93 13.15
CA ARG A 167 -9.13 -0.22 13.59
C ARG A 167 -10.32 -1.19 13.54
N ARG A 168 -11.12 -1.23 14.59
CA ARG A 168 -12.42 -1.90 14.55
C ARG A 168 -13.26 -1.28 13.45
N HIS A 169 -13.99 -2.10 12.71
CA HIS A 169 -14.98 -1.61 11.77
C HIS A 169 -16.06 -0.85 12.53
N ILE A 170 -16.44 0.30 11.98
CA ILE A 170 -17.43 1.21 12.54
C ILE A 170 -18.67 1.10 11.67
N TYR A 171 -19.83 0.87 12.31
CA TYR A 171 -21.12 0.65 11.65
C TYR A 171 -22.11 1.70 12.15
N LEU A 172 -22.86 2.32 11.25
CA LEU A 172 -23.97 3.19 11.64
C LEU A 172 -25.25 2.39 11.78
N SER A 173 -26.16 2.84 12.66
CA SER A 173 -27.56 2.42 12.59
C SER A 173 -28.23 2.99 11.32
N ALA A 174 -29.38 2.44 10.94
CA ALA A 174 -30.16 3.00 9.83
C ALA A 174 -30.53 4.48 10.07
N ASP A 175 -30.94 4.82 11.30
CA ASP A 175 -31.27 6.20 11.70
C ASP A 175 -30.06 7.13 11.61
N ASP A 176 -28.88 6.68 12.05
CA ASP A 176 -27.64 7.44 11.91
C ASP A 176 -27.28 7.66 10.44
N ALA A 177 -27.47 6.64 9.59
CA ALA A 177 -27.24 6.78 8.16
C ALA A 177 -28.22 7.79 7.52
N HIS A 178 -29.49 7.80 7.93
CA HIS A 178 -30.48 8.79 7.49
C HIS A 178 -30.12 10.21 7.96
N ARG A 179 -29.70 10.38 9.22
CA ARG A 179 -29.24 11.68 9.74
C ARG A 179 -28.01 12.18 9.00
N LEU A 180 -27.03 11.31 8.75
CA LEU A 180 -25.85 11.66 7.96
C LEU A 180 -26.22 12.06 6.54
N ALA A 181 -27.14 11.34 5.90
CA ALA A 181 -27.61 11.65 4.55
C ALA A 181 -28.36 12.99 4.50
N ALA A 182 -29.15 13.33 5.53
CA ALA A 182 -29.84 14.63 5.62
C ALA A 182 -28.85 15.80 5.67
N GLU A 183 -27.71 15.61 6.34
CA GLU A 183 -26.68 16.62 6.48
C GLU A 183 -25.69 16.69 5.31
N ALA A 184 -25.82 15.82 4.31
CA ALA A 184 -24.87 15.72 3.19
C ALA A 184 -25.18 16.63 1.99
N GLY A 185 -26.29 17.39 2.03
CA GLY A 185 -26.68 18.29 0.94
C GLY A 185 -26.88 17.55 -0.38
N GLU A 186 -26.28 18.05 -1.47
CA GLU A 186 -26.34 17.41 -2.80
C GLU A 186 -25.77 15.98 -2.83
N HIS A 187 -24.91 15.62 -1.87
CA HIS A 187 -24.33 14.29 -1.77
C HIS A 187 -25.21 13.30 -1.00
N ARG A 188 -26.42 13.69 -0.58
CA ARG A 188 -27.39 12.83 0.11
C ARG A 188 -27.62 11.48 -0.61
N PRO A 189 -27.87 11.42 -1.93
CA PRO A 189 -28.09 10.15 -2.61
C PRO A 189 -26.83 9.26 -2.64
N LEU A 190 -25.64 9.86 -2.66
CA LEU A 190 -24.37 9.12 -2.58
C LEU A 190 -24.19 8.44 -1.22
N ILE A 191 -24.55 9.12 -0.12
CA ILE A 191 -24.52 8.51 1.23
C ILE A 191 -25.42 7.27 1.28
N TYR A 192 -26.62 7.35 0.69
CA TYR A 192 -27.53 6.22 0.65
C TYR A 192 -26.99 5.04 -0.14
N VAL A 193 -26.42 5.27 -1.32
CA VAL A 193 -25.78 4.21 -2.11
C VAL A 193 -24.64 3.54 -1.33
N LEU A 194 -23.80 4.33 -0.65
CA LEU A 194 -22.69 3.77 0.13
C LEU A 194 -23.17 2.98 1.35
N ALA A 195 -24.15 3.52 2.09
CA ALA A 195 -24.61 2.97 3.37
C ALA A 195 -25.60 1.81 3.24
N PHE A 196 -26.38 1.75 2.16
CA PHE A 196 -27.44 0.74 1.99
C PHE A 196 -27.20 -0.20 0.82
N CYS A 197 -26.36 0.15 -0.15
CA CYS A 197 -25.98 -0.75 -1.25
C CYS A 197 -24.56 -1.31 -1.10
N GLY A 198 -23.75 -0.80 -0.16
CA GLY A 198 -22.44 -1.38 0.16
C GLY A 198 -21.37 -1.19 -0.91
N LEU A 199 -21.55 -0.24 -1.83
CA LEU A 199 -20.58 0.03 -2.89
C LEU A 199 -19.27 0.58 -2.31
N ARG A 200 -18.14 0.22 -2.94
CA ARG A 200 -16.87 0.90 -2.66
C ARG A 200 -16.94 2.32 -3.21
N TRP A 201 -16.24 3.27 -2.58
CA TRP A 201 -16.17 4.67 -3.05
C TRP A 201 -15.92 4.77 -4.57
N GLY A 202 -14.88 4.08 -5.07
CA GLY A 202 -14.52 4.09 -6.49
C GLY A 202 -15.56 3.45 -7.41
N GLU A 203 -16.39 2.52 -6.91
CA GLU A 203 -17.51 1.94 -7.66
C GLU A 203 -18.67 2.93 -7.70
N ALA A 204 -19.00 3.55 -6.57
CA ALA A 204 -20.08 4.52 -6.47
C ALA A 204 -19.85 5.72 -7.39
N ILE A 205 -18.66 6.33 -7.37
CA ILE A 205 -18.36 7.48 -8.23
C ILE A 205 -18.18 7.10 -9.71
N ALA A 206 -18.05 5.81 -10.03
CA ALA A 206 -17.95 5.31 -11.39
C ALA A 206 -19.31 4.91 -11.99
N LEU A 207 -20.38 4.87 -11.17
CA LEU A 207 -21.72 4.58 -11.66
C LEU A 207 -22.15 5.59 -12.72
N ARG A 208 -22.60 5.08 -13.85
CA ARG A 208 -23.28 5.84 -14.90
C ARG A 208 -24.78 5.64 -14.81
N VAL A 209 -25.54 6.52 -15.46
CA VAL A 209 -27.01 6.43 -15.47
C VAL A 209 -27.49 5.07 -16.02
N ARG A 210 -26.81 4.53 -17.04
CA ARG A 210 -27.11 3.19 -17.60
C ARG A 210 -26.97 2.04 -16.60
N ASP A 211 -26.20 2.24 -15.53
CA ASP A 211 -25.95 1.21 -14.51
C ASP A 211 -27.08 1.15 -13.46
N VAL A 212 -28.03 2.09 -13.50
CA VAL A 212 -29.18 2.16 -12.57
C VAL A 212 -30.42 1.52 -13.22
N GLU A 213 -30.66 0.25 -12.92
CA GLU A 213 -31.83 -0.49 -13.43
C GLU A 213 -33.04 -0.25 -12.52
N PHE A 214 -33.72 0.89 -12.68
CA PHE A 214 -34.86 1.30 -11.84
C PHE A 214 -35.96 0.25 -11.73
N LEU A 215 -36.37 -0.37 -12.85
CA LEU A 215 -37.44 -1.37 -12.87
C LEU A 215 -37.03 -2.68 -12.16
N LYS A 216 -35.77 -3.09 -12.30
CA LYS A 216 -35.25 -4.30 -11.64
C LYS A 216 -34.80 -4.04 -10.20
N ARG A 217 -34.73 -2.78 -9.79
CA ARG A 217 -34.22 -2.30 -8.50
C ARG A 217 -32.79 -2.76 -8.24
N ARG A 218 -31.90 -2.60 -9.23
CA ARG A 218 -30.50 -3.03 -9.15
C ARG A 218 -29.52 -1.97 -9.63
N LEU A 219 -28.31 -1.98 -9.06
CA LEU A 219 -27.13 -1.30 -9.59
C LEU A 219 -26.20 -2.31 -10.26
N VAL A 220 -25.81 -2.05 -11.51
CA VAL A 220 -24.82 -2.85 -12.22
C VAL A 220 -23.44 -2.26 -11.95
N VAL A 221 -22.61 -2.98 -11.19
CA VAL A 221 -21.28 -2.53 -10.80
C VAL A 221 -20.23 -3.22 -11.67
N SER A 222 -19.72 -2.48 -12.66
CA SER A 222 -18.75 -2.96 -13.66
C SER A 222 -17.41 -2.20 -13.63
N GLU A 223 -17.43 -0.92 -13.24
CA GLU A 223 -16.28 -0.02 -13.25
C GLU A 223 -15.83 0.38 -11.83
N ASN A 224 -14.55 0.74 -11.70
CA ASN A 224 -13.98 1.33 -10.50
C ASN A 224 -13.06 2.50 -10.87
N ALA A 225 -13.41 3.69 -10.42
CA ALA A 225 -12.57 4.87 -10.55
C ALA A 225 -11.65 5.02 -9.34
N VAL A 226 -10.34 4.99 -9.60
CA VAL A 226 -9.29 5.18 -8.59
C VAL A 226 -8.68 6.55 -8.78
N GLN A 227 -8.80 7.40 -7.76
CA GLN A 227 -8.18 8.71 -7.77
C GLN A 227 -6.65 8.59 -7.76
N LEU A 228 -6.02 9.30 -8.69
CA LEU A 228 -4.61 9.31 -9.03
C LEU A 228 -4.10 10.76 -9.05
N GLY A 229 -4.06 11.40 -7.87
CA GLY A 229 -3.78 12.83 -7.76
C GLY A 229 -5.03 13.64 -8.12
N ILE A 230 -4.94 14.48 -9.16
CA ILE A 230 -6.09 15.22 -9.70
C ILE A 230 -6.93 14.37 -10.66
N ASP A 231 -6.32 13.39 -11.32
CA ASP A 231 -6.98 12.53 -12.29
C ASP A 231 -7.58 11.28 -11.64
N HIS A 232 -8.38 10.54 -12.41
CA HIS A 232 -8.89 9.23 -12.04
C HIS A 232 -8.48 8.21 -13.11
N ALA A 233 -7.90 7.09 -12.68
CA ALA A 233 -7.78 5.93 -13.54
C ALA A 233 -9.03 5.06 -13.35
N VAL A 234 -9.68 4.74 -14.46
CA VAL A 234 -10.83 3.85 -14.48
C VAL A 234 -10.34 2.48 -14.92
N GLY A 235 -10.70 1.46 -14.17
CA GLY A 235 -10.49 0.08 -14.56
C GLY A 235 -11.71 -0.76 -14.21
N GLN A 236 -11.75 -1.98 -14.71
CA GLN A 236 -12.71 -2.97 -14.22
C GLN A 236 -12.48 -3.20 -12.72
N THR A 237 -13.53 -3.55 -11.99
CA THR A 237 -13.45 -3.90 -10.56
C THR A 237 -12.33 -4.91 -10.33
N LYS A 238 -11.55 -4.74 -9.25
CA LYS A 238 -10.51 -5.71 -8.85
C LYS A 238 -11.17 -7.08 -8.66
N GLY A 239 -11.09 -7.95 -9.67
CA GLY A 239 -11.74 -9.26 -9.68
C GLY A 239 -12.51 -9.64 -10.95
N ARG A 240 -12.59 -8.78 -11.98
CA ARG A 240 -13.22 -9.08 -13.30
C ARG A 240 -14.72 -9.38 -13.30
N GLU A 241 -15.40 -9.47 -12.17
CA GLU A 241 -16.82 -9.84 -12.14
C GLU A 241 -17.71 -8.59 -12.06
N VAL A 242 -18.43 -8.33 -13.15
CA VAL A 242 -19.58 -7.43 -13.14
C VAL A 242 -20.59 -8.03 -12.18
N ARG A 243 -21.03 -7.25 -11.19
CA ARG A 243 -22.01 -7.72 -10.20
C ARG A 243 -23.22 -6.82 -10.17
N SER A 244 -24.36 -7.41 -9.88
CA SER A 244 -25.61 -6.69 -9.74
C SER A 244 -26.01 -6.60 -8.27
N VAL A 245 -26.17 -5.39 -7.75
CA VAL A 245 -26.43 -5.10 -6.33
C VAL A 245 -27.90 -4.70 -6.15
N PRO A 246 -28.67 -5.34 -5.25
CA PRO A 246 -30.05 -4.95 -4.98
C PRO A 246 -30.12 -3.56 -4.33
N VAL A 247 -31.16 -2.79 -4.65
CA VAL A 247 -31.34 -1.40 -4.19
C VAL A 247 -32.69 -1.26 -3.49
N PRO A 248 -32.73 -0.78 -2.24
CA PRO A 248 -33.99 -0.45 -1.58
C PRO A 248 -34.76 0.65 -2.36
N SER A 249 -36.10 0.57 -2.37
CA SER A 249 -36.94 1.52 -3.13
C SER A 249 -36.67 2.97 -2.76
N PHE A 250 -36.53 3.27 -1.47
CA PHE A 250 -36.27 4.63 -1.02
C PHE A 250 -34.93 5.19 -1.53
N VAL A 251 -33.94 4.34 -1.83
CA VAL A 251 -32.67 4.77 -2.44
C VAL A 251 -32.87 5.09 -3.91
N LEU A 252 -33.70 4.32 -4.63
CA LEU A 252 -34.06 4.63 -6.02
C LEU A 252 -34.83 5.96 -6.12
N ASP A 253 -35.69 6.27 -5.15
CA ASP A 253 -36.40 7.55 -5.09
C ASP A 253 -35.43 8.73 -4.94
N GLN A 254 -34.29 8.53 -4.28
CA GLN A 254 -33.23 9.55 -4.19
C GLN A 254 -32.36 9.61 -5.46
N LEU A 255 -32.20 8.50 -6.19
CA LEU A 255 -31.42 8.43 -7.42
C LEU A 255 -32.19 8.97 -8.64
N SER A 256 -33.51 8.81 -8.67
CA SER A 256 -34.34 9.21 -9.82
C SER A 256 -34.15 10.69 -10.21
N PRO A 257 -34.22 11.67 -9.27
CA PRO A 257 -33.95 13.07 -9.61
C PRO A 257 -32.51 13.33 -10.07
N VAL A 258 -31.54 12.57 -9.56
CA VAL A 258 -30.11 12.72 -9.91
C VAL A 258 -29.80 12.21 -11.32
N CYS A 259 -30.53 11.20 -11.77
CA CYS A 259 -30.40 10.61 -13.10
C CYS A 259 -31.30 11.27 -14.14
N LYS A 260 -32.31 12.04 -13.71
CA LYS A 260 -33.25 12.71 -14.59
C LYS A 260 -32.51 13.62 -15.58
N ASP A 261 -32.91 13.57 -16.85
CA ASP A 261 -32.40 14.40 -17.94
C ASP A 261 -30.90 14.22 -18.27
N LYS A 262 -30.23 13.23 -17.68
CA LYS A 262 -28.83 12.87 -17.99
C LYS A 262 -28.77 11.77 -19.05
N SER A 263 -27.71 11.80 -19.86
CA SER A 263 -27.46 10.72 -20.83
C SER A 263 -27.09 9.41 -20.12
N PRO A 264 -27.30 8.24 -20.74
CA PRO A 264 -26.94 6.95 -20.16
C PRO A 264 -25.46 6.82 -19.77
N GLU A 265 -24.58 7.56 -20.46
CA GLU A 265 -23.12 7.57 -20.22
C GLU A 265 -22.67 8.57 -19.17
N ALA A 266 -23.56 9.46 -18.71
CA ALA A 266 -23.22 10.45 -17.70
C ALA A 266 -23.02 9.78 -16.33
N LEU A 267 -22.08 10.33 -15.55
CA LEU A 267 -21.89 9.92 -14.16
C LEU A 267 -23.11 10.27 -13.31
N VAL A 268 -23.53 9.32 -12.48
CA VAL A 268 -24.56 9.58 -11.46
C VAL A 268 -24.04 10.62 -10.48
N PHE A 269 -22.80 10.45 -10.00
CA PHE A 269 -22.14 11.33 -9.05
C PHE A 269 -20.90 12.00 -9.68
N ALA A 270 -21.15 13.05 -10.45
CA ALA A 270 -20.07 13.88 -11.03
C ALA A 270 -19.51 14.86 -9.98
N GLY A 271 -18.23 15.21 -10.13
CA GLY A 271 -17.63 16.36 -9.47
C GLY A 271 -18.03 17.69 -10.14
N PRO A 272 -17.64 18.83 -9.56
CA PRO A 272 -18.01 20.15 -10.07
C PRO A 272 -17.56 20.44 -11.51
N ASP A 273 -16.53 19.74 -11.99
CA ASP A 273 -15.98 19.84 -13.35
C ASP A 273 -16.61 18.84 -14.34
N GLY A 274 -17.66 18.13 -13.92
CA GLY A 274 -18.33 17.09 -14.71
C GLY A 274 -17.56 15.77 -14.77
N LYS A 275 -16.39 15.66 -14.13
CA LYS A 275 -15.58 14.44 -14.07
C LYS A 275 -15.91 13.60 -12.83
N TYR A 276 -15.12 12.57 -12.56
CA TYR A 276 -15.26 11.74 -11.37
C TYR A 276 -15.15 12.56 -10.08
N LEU A 277 -16.10 12.36 -9.16
CA LEU A 277 -16.13 13.04 -7.88
C LEU A 277 -14.87 12.70 -7.05
N PRO A 278 -14.01 13.68 -6.72
CA PRO A 278 -12.81 13.43 -5.93
C PRO A 278 -13.18 13.00 -4.51
N ARG A 279 -12.29 12.23 -3.88
CA ARG A 279 -12.47 11.81 -2.49
C ARG A 279 -12.55 13.03 -1.57
N PRO A 280 -13.55 13.12 -0.67
CA PRO A 280 -13.66 14.25 0.24
C PRO A 280 -12.42 14.34 1.14
N LYS A 281 -11.92 15.56 1.34
CA LYS A 281 -10.81 15.83 2.26
C LYS A 281 -11.20 15.40 3.67
N SER A 282 -10.40 14.54 4.30
CA SER A 282 -10.72 13.92 5.60
C SER A 282 -10.85 14.92 6.75
N THR A 283 -10.23 16.09 6.66
CA THR A 283 -10.21 17.09 7.75
C THR A 283 -11.20 18.23 7.58
N ARG A 284 -11.54 18.60 6.33
CA ARG A 284 -12.33 19.81 6.01
C ARG A 284 -13.28 19.65 4.82
N GLY A 285 -13.52 18.42 4.35
CA GLY A 285 -14.42 18.15 3.22
C GLY A 285 -15.90 18.12 3.61
N TRP A 286 -16.78 18.12 2.61
CA TRP A 286 -18.24 18.06 2.78
C TRP A 286 -18.67 16.91 3.69
N PHE A 287 -18.04 15.74 3.55
CA PHE A 287 -18.36 14.54 4.33
C PHE A 287 -18.04 14.74 5.82
N THR A 288 -16.85 15.28 6.13
CA THR A 288 -16.46 15.60 7.51
C THR A 288 -17.42 16.63 8.12
N GLY A 289 -17.90 17.60 7.34
CA GLY A 289 -18.93 18.55 7.76
C GLY A 289 -20.26 17.86 8.08
N ALA A 290 -20.73 16.97 7.20
CA ALA A 290 -21.96 16.22 7.39
C ALA A 290 -21.91 15.31 8.63
N VAL A 291 -20.79 14.61 8.86
CA VAL A 291 -20.58 13.78 10.07
C VAL A 291 -20.68 14.63 11.33
N LYS A 292 -20.08 15.83 11.35
CA LYS A 292 -20.14 16.73 12.50
C LYS A 292 -21.56 17.23 12.77
N ARG A 293 -22.29 17.68 11.75
CA ARG A 293 -23.65 18.22 11.91
C ARG A 293 -24.67 17.14 12.30
N SER A 294 -24.54 15.94 11.73
CA SER A 294 -25.42 14.81 12.03
C SER A 294 -25.19 14.21 13.42
N LYS A 295 -24.08 14.58 14.09
CA LYS A 295 -23.68 14.09 15.41
C LYS A 295 -23.55 12.55 15.48
N VAL A 296 -23.24 11.92 14.33
CA VAL A 296 -22.90 10.50 14.29
C VAL A 296 -21.45 10.29 14.70
N GLN A 297 -21.11 9.06 15.06
CA GLN A 297 -19.73 8.71 15.39
C GLN A 297 -18.76 8.98 14.24
N PRO A 298 -17.47 9.28 14.52
CA PRO A 298 -16.47 9.54 13.49
C PRO A 298 -16.35 8.35 12.53
N ILE A 299 -16.62 8.61 11.26
CA ILE A 299 -16.67 7.59 10.21
C ILE A 299 -16.05 8.14 8.92
N THR A 300 -15.63 7.26 8.01
CA THR A 300 -15.18 7.63 6.66
C THR A 300 -16.16 7.12 5.60
N PRO A 301 -16.12 7.65 4.35
CA PRO A 301 -16.98 7.14 3.28
C PRO A 301 -16.79 5.64 3.01
N HIS A 302 -15.61 5.08 3.31
CA HIS A 302 -15.36 3.65 3.11
C HIS A 302 -16.06 2.78 4.15
N ASP A 303 -16.22 3.30 5.37
CA ASP A 303 -16.84 2.57 6.47
C ASP A 303 -18.35 2.41 6.28
N LEU A 304 -19.00 3.32 5.52
CA LEU A 304 -20.41 3.20 5.15
C LEU A 304 -20.72 1.89 4.41
N ARG A 305 -19.77 1.37 3.61
CA ARG A 305 -19.99 0.08 2.93
C ARG A 305 -20.17 -1.08 3.92
N HIS A 306 -19.50 -0.99 5.08
CA HIS A 306 -19.59 -2.00 6.13
C HIS A 306 -20.92 -1.88 6.87
N THR A 307 -21.48 -0.67 6.97
CA THR A 307 -22.83 -0.43 7.47
C THR A 307 -23.86 -1.22 6.66
N ALA A 308 -23.76 -1.24 5.32
CA ALA A 308 -24.70 -1.98 4.47
C ALA A 308 -24.77 -3.48 4.81
N ALA A 309 -23.62 -4.12 5.04
CA ALA A 309 -23.57 -5.54 5.41
C ALA A 309 -24.26 -5.78 6.76
N SER A 310 -23.97 -4.93 7.76
CA SER A 310 -24.61 -5.00 9.08
C SER A 310 -26.12 -4.77 9.02
N LEU A 311 -26.59 -3.85 8.18
CA LEU A 311 -28.02 -3.55 8.03
C LEU A 311 -28.77 -4.69 7.31
N ALA A 312 -28.13 -5.34 6.33
CA ALA A 312 -28.71 -6.50 5.66
C ALA A 312 -28.89 -7.68 6.63
N GLU A 313 -27.84 -8.00 7.41
CA GLU A 313 -27.90 -9.04 8.45
C GLU A 313 -28.99 -8.75 9.49
N MET A 314 -29.12 -7.49 9.94
CA MET A 314 -30.16 -7.10 10.90
C MET A 314 -31.58 -7.18 10.29
N SER A 315 -31.72 -6.90 9.00
CA SER A 315 -33.01 -6.99 8.30
C SER A 315 -33.43 -8.45 8.13
N ASP A 316 -32.49 -9.34 7.78
CA ASP A 316 -32.74 -10.77 7.64
C ASP A 316 -33.15 -11.41 8.98
N VAL A 317 -32.48 -11.03 10.09
CA VAL A 317 -32.84 -11.45 11.45
C VAL A 317 -34.22 -10.94 11.87
N ALA A 318 -34.58 -9.70 11.50
CA ALA A 318 -35.92 -9.16 11.79
C ALA A 318 -37.03 -9.87 10.99
N SER A 319 -36.76 -10.27 9.74
CA SER A 319 -37.68 -11.11 8.96
C SER A 319 -37.81 -12.52 9.53
N ASP A 320 -36.74 -13.11 10.06
CA ASP A 320 -36.79 -14.43 10.70
C ASP A 320 -37.49 -14.40 12.06
N ALA A 321 -37.27 -13.37 12.87
CA ALA A 321 -37.94 -13.19 14.16
C ALA A 321 -39.46 -12.96 14.01
N SER A 322 -39.87 -12.23 12.97
CA SER A 322 -41.29 -12.04 12.63
C SER A 322 -41.94 -13.30 12.03
N PHE A 323 -41.15 -14.23 11.50
CA PHE A 323 -41.60 -15.56 11.08
C PHE A 323 -41.70 -16.54 12.27
N SER A 324 -40.79 -16.46 13.24
CA SER A 324 -40.79 -17.27 14.46
C SER A 324 -41.96 -16.93 15.41
N GLY A 325 -42.29 -15.64 15.54
CA GLY A 325 -43.43 -15.17 16.38
C GLY A 325 -44.83 -15.58 15.90
N LYS A 326 -44.96 -16.18 14.70
CA LYS A 326 -46.22 -16.77 14.20
C LYS A 326 -46.38 -18.25 14.52
N ARG A 327 -45.35 -18.97 14.98
CA ARG A 327 -45.46 -20.38 15.39
C ARG A 327 -45.96 -20.57 16.82
N GLU A 328 -45.77 -19.60 17.71
CA GLU A 328 -46.25 -19.71 19.10
C GLU A 328 -47.73 -19.35 19.30
N ARG A 329 -48.43 -18.83 18.28
CA ARG A 329 -49.88 -18.55 18.36
C ARG A 329 -50.78 -19.62 17.74
N PHE A 330 -50.22 -20.76 17.33
CA PHE A 330 -50.99 -21.89 16.78
C PHE A 330 -50.94 -23.17 17.63
N LEU A 331 -50.35 -23.11 18.84
CA LEU A 331 -50.34 -24.22 19.81
C LEU A 331 -50.93 -23.84 21.18
N ALA A 332 -51.70 -22.76 21.25
CA ALA A 332 -52.46 -22.38 22.44
C ALA A 332 -53.87 -21.92 22.03
N GLY A 333 -54.75 -22.88 21.72
CA GLY A 333 -56.17 -22.61 21.50
C GLY A 333 -56.86 -23.67 20.64
N ALA A 334 -57.65 -24.51 21.32
CA ALA A 334 -58.53 -25.59 20.85
C ALA A 334 -57.88 -26.96 20.66
#